data_AF-A0A6A4WEC9-F1
#
_entry.id   AF-A0A6A4WEC9-F1
#
_cell.length_a   1.000
_cell.length_b   1.000
_cell.length_c   1.000
_cell.angle_alpha   90.00
_cell.angle_beta   90.00
_cell.angle_gamma   90.00
#
_symmetry.space_group_name_H-M   'P 1'
#
loop_
_entity.id
_entity.type
_entity.pdbx_description
1 polymer ?
#
loop_
_entity_poly.entity_id
_entity_poly.type
_entity_poly.pdbx_seq_one_letter_code
_entity_poly.pdbx_strand_id
1 'polypeptide(L)'
;MDFKSEERQNLLSRLLDAVKQCQIRFGGKRELATDMDPRICCLCQQLEAVLQHGLRQPEASNTPFRQMRDAIAQNFSINLSGAPPEPPVFWHYVRLHLTRHEYERYLLLVNIHSDAGRGRAWLRSALNESSLERYLHALIGDREGMARFYEPWAVLADPEKNAMLPNIAAGLSSVLFAISIDRQELNGAARPRPRPPDLSAAPPSREPEAVVKAQSVGED
;
A
#
# COMPACT_ATOMS: atom_id res chain seq x y z
N MET A 1 -2.60 26.89 -12.12
CA MET A 1 -3.43 26.02 -11.26
C MET A 1 -2.51 25.03 -10.59
N ASP A 2 -2.54 24.91 -9.26
CA ASP A 2 -1.67 24.00 -8.52
C ASP A 2 -2.07 22.55 -8.78
N PHE A 3 -1.23 21.81 -9.49
CA PHE A 3 -1.41 20.38 -9.80
C PHE A 3 -1.76 19.53 -8.55
N LYS A 4 -1.15 19.85 -7.40
CA LYS A 4 -1.43 19.18 -6.12
C LYS A 4 -2.83 19.47 -5.57
N SER A 5 -3.42 20.61 -5.89
CA SER A 5 -4.79 20.94 -5.49
C SER A 5 -5.82 20.17 -6.31
N GLU A 6 -5.54 20.02 -7.61
CA GLU A 6 -6.33 19.20 -8.52
C GLU A 6 -6.29 17.72 -8.15
N GLU A 7 -5.11 17.19 -7.79
CA GLU A 7 -4.95 15.82 -7.31
C GLU A 7 -5.81 15.51 -6.07
N ARG A 8 -5.78 16.39 -5.05
CA ARG A 8 -6.63 16.27 -3.86
C ARG A 8 -8.11 16.26 -4.22
N GLN A 9 -8.54 17.14 -5.13
CA GLN A 9 -9.92 17.20 -5.59
C GLN A 9 -10.34 15.92 -6.32
N ASN A 10 -9.46 15.39 -7.17
CA ASN A 10 -9.71 14.16 -7.91
C ASN A 10 -9.84 12.95 -6.97
N LEU A 11 -8.99 12.86 -5.95
CA LEU A 11 -9.08 11.80 -4.93
C LEU A 11 -10.41 11.85 -4.18
N LEU A 12 -10.83 13.04 -3.73
CA LEU A 12 -12.12 13.20 -3.06
C LEU A 12 -13.31 12.90 -3.97
N SER A 13 -13.29 13.34 -5.23
CA SER A 13 -14.35 13.04 -6.20
C SER A 13 -14.50 11.54 -6.39
N ARG A 14 -13.38 10.83 -6.59
CA ARG A 14 -13.39 9.37 -6.74
C ARG A 14 -13.91 8.66 -5.49
N LEU A 15 -13.57 9.14 -4.30
CA LEU A 15 -14.09 8.60 -3.05
C LEU A 15 -15.61 8.82 -2.95
N LEU A 16 -16.09 10.03 -3.23
CA LEU A 16 -17.52 10.34 -3.24
C LEU A 16 -18.30 9.46 -4.21
N ASP A 17 -17.77 9.25 -5.42
CA ASP A 17 -18.38 8.37 -6.40
C ASP A 17 -18.43 6.92 -5.92
N ALA A 18 -17.35 6.40 -5.32
CA ALA A 18 -17.32 5.05 -4.78
C ALA A 18 -18.34 4.87 -3.63
N VAL A 19 -18.45 5.86 -2.74
CA VAL A 19 -19.45 5.88 -1.66
C VAL A 19 -20.86 5.89 -2.22
N LYS A 20 -21.14 6.74 -3.21
CA LYS A 20 -22.44 6.81 -3.88
C LYS A 20 -22.82 5.49 -4.54
N GLN A 21 -21.89 4.84 -5.25
CA GLN A 21 -22.12 3.53 -5.87
C GLN A 21 -22.40 2.44 -4.83
N CYS A 22 -21.70 2.49 -3.69
CA CYS A 22 -21.96 1.59 -2.56
C CYS A 22 -23.36 1.82 -1.96
N GLN A 23 -23.74 3.08 -1.74
CA GLN A 23 -25.05 3.45 -1.21
C GLN A 23 -26.20 3.07 -2.14
N ILE A 24 -26.09 3.31 -3.45
CA ILE A 24 -27.12 2.92 -4.42
C ILE A 24 -27.35 1.40 -4.39
N ARG A 25 -26.28 0.62 -4.21
CA ARG A 25 -26.37 -0.84 -4.21
C ARG A 25 -26.92 -1.40 -2.90
N PHE A 26 -26.45 -0.92 -1.76
CA PHE A 26 -26.65 -1.55 -0.46
C PHE A 26 -27.36 -0.66 0.57
N GLY A 27 -27.42 0.65 0.36
CA GLY A 27 -27.98 1.61 1.29
C GLY A 27 -29.45 1.33 1.61
N GLY A 28 -29.76 1.21 2.90
CA GLY A 28 -31.12 0.93 3.39
C GLY A 28 -31.64 -0.48 3.07
N LYS A 29 -30.82 -1.35 2.49
CA LYS A 29 -31.15 -2.75 2.23
C LYS A 29 -30.63 -3.64 3.35
N ARG A 30 -31.27 -4.79 3.57
CA ARG A 30 -30.84 -5.79 4.55
C ARG A 30 -29.71 -6.70 4.04
N GLU A 31 -29.20 -6.43 2.84
CA GLU A 31 -28.16 -7.23 2.19
C GLU A 31 -26.78 -6.80 2.69
N LEU A 32 -25.93 -7.80 2.96
CA LEU A 32 -24.56 -7.56 3.41
C LEU A 32 -23.65 -7.22 2.23
N ALA A 33 -22.92 -6.12 2.37
CA ALA A 33 -21.85 -5.72 1.46
C ALA A 33 -20.57 -6.51 1.75
N THR A 34 -20.22 -7.43 0.85
CA THR A 34 -19.04 -8.32 0.99
C THR A 34 -17.90 -7.93 0.05
N ASP A 35 -16.70 -8.45 0.30
CA ASP A 35 -15.51 -8.26 -0.57
C ASP A 35 -15.62 -8.93 -1.95
N MET A 36 -16.68 -9.68 -2.22
CA MET A 36 -16.94 -10.22 -3.55
C MET A 36 -17.53 -9.18 -4.50
N ASP A 37 -18.13 -8.11 -3.99
CA ASP A 37 -18.70 -7.06 -4.82
C ASP A 37 -17.61 -6.04 -5.21
N PRO A 38 -17.39 -5.79 -6.53
CA PRO A 38 -16.34 -4.91 -7.00
C PRO A 38 -16.47 -3.47 -6.48
N ARG A 39 -17.69 -3.02 -6.13
CA ARG A 39 -17.91 -1.68 -5.55
C ARG A 39 -17.29 -1.56 -4.16
N ILE A 40 -17.31 -2.64 -3.38
CA ILE A 40 -16.73 -2.67 -2.03
C ILE A 40 -15.21 -2.67 -2.10
N CYS A 41 -14.65 -3.42 -3.05
CA CYS A 41 -13.22 -3.36 -3.37
C CYS A 41 -12.79 -1.96 -3.81
N CYS A 42 -13.54 -1.33 -4.71
CA CYS A 42 -13.28 0.03 -5.17
C CYS A 42 -13.37 1.05 -4.02
N LEU A 43 -14.38 0.95 -3.16
CA LEU A 43 -14.54 1.81 -1.98
C LEU A 43 -13.33 1.70 -1.05
N CYS A 44 -12.90 0.48 -0.72
CA CYS A 44 -11.72 0.26 0.12
C CYS A 44 -10.47 0.86 -0.52
N GLN A 45 -10.29 0.71 -1.83
CA GLN A 45 -9.15 1.28 -2.56
C GLN A 45 -9.15 2.81 -2.56
N GLN A 46 -10.30 3.45 -2.73
CA GLN A 46 -10.38 4.92 -2.71
C GLN A 46 -10.14 5.48 -1.31
N LEU A 47 -10.67 4.84 -0.28
CA LEU A 47 -10.40 5.20 1.12
C LEU A 47 -8.91 5.03 1.45
N GLU A 48 -8.29 3.91 1.06
CA GLU A 48 -6.85 3.69 1.20
C GLU A 48 -6.04 4.77 0.47
N ALA A 49 -6.41 5.11 -0.77
CA ALA A 49 -5.71 6.13 -1.55
C ALA A 49 -5.76 7.51 -0.88
N VAL A 50 -6.90 7.90 -0.30
CA VAL A 50 -7.02 9.16 0.45
C VAL A 50 -6.16 9.15 1.71
N LEU A 51 -6.18 8.05 2.49
CA LEU A 51 -5.38 7.91 3.71
C LEU A 51 -3.88 7.80 3.42
N GLN A 52 -3.50 7.27 2.26
CA GLN A 52 -2.10 7.12 1.84
C GLN A 52 -1.56 8.40 1.18
N HIS A 53 -2.44 9.31 0.73
CA HIS A 53 -2.06 10.51 0.00
C HIS A 53 -1.31 11.51 0.88
N GLY A 54 -0.12 11.89 0.43
CA GLY A 54 0.71 12.87 1.11
C GLY A 54 1.32 12.37 2.42
N LEU A 55 1.46 11.06 2.62
CA LEU A 55 2.29 10.56 3.72
C LEU A 55 3.74 11.03 3.57
N ARG A 56 4.30 11.53 4.67
CA ARG A 56 5.71 11.88 4.75
C ARG A 56 6.54 10.62 4.64
N GLN A 57 7.48 10.66 3.70
CA GLN A 57 8.54 9.66 3.66
C GLN A 57 9.37 9.80 4.93
N PRO A 58 9.67 8.71 5.67
CA PRO A 58 10.63 8.76 6.76
C PRO A 58 11.91 9.34 6.18
N GLU A 59 12.31 10.48 6.72
CA GLU A 59 12.98 11.52 5.95
C GLU A 59 14.04 11.00 4.96
N ALA A 60 13.87 11.38 3.70
CA ALA A 60 15.00 11.54 2.77
C ALA A 60 15.85 12.78 3.16
N SER A 61 15.91 13.14 4.44
CA SER A 61 16.93 14.05 4.94
C SER A 61 18.25 13.27 4.91
N ASN A 62 19.28 13.92 4.38
CA ASN A 62 20.64 13.42 4.27
C ASN A 62 21.18 13.02 5.65
N THR A 63 20.80 11.85 6.17
CA THR A 63 21.49 11.28 7.31
C THR A 63 22.88 10.87 6.80
N PRO A 64 23.97 11.41 7.37
CA PRO A 64 25.33 10.94 7.07
C PRO A 64 25.44 9.43 7.25
N PHE A 65 24.57 8.84 8.08
CA PHE A 65 24.43 7.41 8.28
C PHE A 65 24.01 6.63 7.04
N ARG A 66 23.10 7.15 6.19
CA ARG A 66 22.71 6.46 4.93
C ARG A 66 23.83 6.54 3.90
N GLN A 67 24.44 7.71 3.71
CA GLN A 67 25.60 7.87 2.83
C GLN A 67 26.79 7.03 3.30
N MET A 68 27.05 6.99 4.62
CA MET A 68 28.10 6.16 5.21
C MET A 68 27.79 4.67 5.07
N ARG A 69 26.53 4.22 5.27
CA ARG A 69 26.13 2.82 5.05
C ARG A 69 26.29 2.41 3.59
N ASP A 70 25.84 3.25 2.67
CA ASP A 70 25.92 3.00 1.23
C ASP A 70 27.39 3.04 0.76
N ALA A 71 28.21 3.94 1.31
CA ALA A 71 29.66 4.01 1.03
C ALA A 71 30.44 2.82 1.60
N ILE A 72 30.14 2.36 2.82
CA ILE A 72 30.76 1.16 3.42
C ILE A 72 30.37 -0.09 2.63
N ALA A 73 29.10 -0.21 2.23
CA ALA A 73 28.62 -1.33 1.41
C ALA A 73 29.33 -1.37 0.04
N GLN A 74 29.53 -0.21 -0.60
CA GLN A 74 30.29 -0.12 -1.85
C GLN A 74 31.79 -0.39 -1.66
N ASN A 75 32.41 0.14 -0.60
CA ASN A 75 33.85 0.03 -0.38
C ASN A 75 34.30 -1.37 0.05
N PHE A 76 33.42 -2.15 0.69
CA PHE A 76 33.74 -3.50 1.15
C PHE A 76 33.06 -4.61 0.35
N SER A 77 32.26 -4.29 -0.69
CA SER A 77 31.46 -5.27 -1.44
C SER A 77 30.64 -6.20 -0.54
N ILE A 78 30.23 -5.70 0.64
CA ILE A 78 29.37 -6.41 1.57
C ILE A 78 27.94 -5.93 1.30
N ASN A 79 27.04 -6.86 1.01
CA ASN A 79 25.61 -6.59 0.97
C ASN A 79 25.10 -6.28 2.39
N LEU A 80 25.33 -5.06 2.88
CA LEU A 80 24.62 -4.47 4.02
C LEU A 80 23.23 -3.96 3.60
N SER A 81 22.57 -4.67 2.69
CA SER A 81 21.19 -4.41 2.28
C SER A 81 20.22 -4.91 3.36
N GLY A 82 20.32 -4.34 4.57
CA GLY A 82 19.14 -4.20 5.40
C GLY A 82 18.09 -3.55 4.51
N ALA A 83 17.02 -4.31 4.23
CA ALA A 83 16.00 -3.98 3.24
C ALA A 83 15.69 -2.47 3.32
N PRO A 84 15.51 -1.77 2.18
CA PRO A 84 15.09 -0.37 2.23
C PRO A 84 13.88 -0.29 3.17
N PRO A 85 13.84 0.70 4.08
CA PRO A 85 12.72 0.84 5.00
C PRO A 85 11.44 0.78 4.19
N GLU A 86 10.51 -0.09 4.59
CA GLU A 86 9.24 -0.23 3.88
C GLU A 86 8.61 1.17 3.74
N PRO A 87 7.99 1.47 2.58
CA PRO A 87 7.39 2.77 2.39
C PRO A 87 6.39 3.06 3.53
N PRO A 88 6.32 4.31 4.02
CA PRO A 88 5.39 4.66 5.06
C PRO A 88 3.98 4.31 4.62
N VAL A 89 3.21 3.73 5.52
CA VAL A 89 1.81 3.40 5.28
C VAL A 89 0.96 4.08 6.33
N PHE A 90 -0.28 4.41 5.96
CA PHE A 90 -1.19 5.13 6.83
C PHE A 90 -1.43 4.42 8.18
N TRP A 91 -1.21 3.09 8.23
CA TRP A 91 -1.22 2.29 9.45
C TRP A 91 -0.33 2.84 10.56
N HIS A 92 0.85 3.39 10.22
CA HIS A 92 1.80 3.93 11.19
C HIS A 92 1.22 5.10 11.98
N TYR A 93 0.32 5.87 11.36
CA TYR A 93 -0.43 6.94 12.00
C TYR A 93 -1.67 6.40 12.71
N VAL A 94 -2.49 5.62 12.00
CA VAL A 94 -3.76 5.07 12.52
C VAL A 94 -3.59 4.34 13.85
N ARG A 95 -2.53 3.52 13.97
CA ARG A 95 -2.28 2.74 15.18
C ARG A 95 -2.12 3.57 16.45
N LEU A 96 -1.76 4.85 16.34
CA LEU A 96 -1.61 5.76 17.49
C LEU A 96 -2.95 6.13 18.11
N HIS A 97 -4.04 5.98 17.36
CA HIS A 97 -5.41 6.28 17.81
C HIS A 97 -6.19 5.02 18.22
N LEU A 98 -5.53 3.86 18.21
CA LEU A 98 -6.14 2.61 18.65
C LEU A 98 -5.88 2.41 20.14
N THR A 99 -6.86 1.83 20.83
CA THR A 99 -6.61 1.25 22.14
C THR A 99 -5.62 0.09 22.02
N ARG A 100 -4.98 -0.27 23.14
CA ARG A 100 -4.05 -1.41 23.19
C ARG A 100 -4.70 -2.71 22.67
N HIS A 101 -5.94 -2.97 23.06
CA HIS A 101 -6.67 -4.17 22.66
C HIS A 101 -7.00 -4.17 21.15
N GLU A 102 -7.41 -3.03 20.61
CA GLU A 102 -7.64 -2.90 19.17
C GLU A 102 -6.34 -3.11 18.38
N TYR A 103 -5.24 -2.50 18.81
CA TYR A 103 -3.94 -2.66 18.18
C TYR A 103 -3.46 -4.13 18.19
N GLU A 104 -3.52 -4.78 19.35
CA GLU A 104 -3.11 -6.19 19.52
C GLU A 104 -3.93 -7.12 18.62
N ARG A 105 -5.24 -6.87 18.44
CA ARG A 105 -6.09 -7.66 17.52
C ARG A 105 -5.54 -7.70 16.09
N TYR A 106 -4.96 -6.61 15.58
CA TYR A 106 -4.38 -6.58 14.23
C TYR A 106 -3.00 -7.25 14.14
N LEU A 107 -2.29 -7.36 15.26
CA LEU A 107 -1.02 -8.11 15.32
C LEU A 107 -1.24 -9.63 15.37
N LEU A 108 -2.40 -10.07 15.82
CA LEU A 108 -2.77 -11.48 15.97
C LEU A 108 -3.43 -12.09 14.71
N LEU A 109 -3.59 -11.32 13.63
CA LEU A 109 -4.13 -11.81 12.36
C LEU A 109 -3.19 -12.86 11.75
N VAL A 110 -3.76 -13.99 11.30
CA VAL A 110 -2.96 -15.16 10.90
C VAL A 110 -2.35 -14.95 9.53
N ASN A 111 -3.11 -14.37 8.60
CA ASN A 111 -2.69 -14.21 7.20
C ASN A 111 -2.05 -12.85 6.93
N ILE A 112 -2.03 -11.94 7.90
CA ILE A 112 -1.48 -10.59 7.75
C ILE A 112 -0.19 -10.42 8.55
N HIS A 113 0.87 -10.06 7.84
CA HIS A 113 2.20 -9.88 8.40
C HIS A 113 2.81 -8.51 8.08
N SER A 114 2.32 -7.79 7.06
CA SER A 114 2.81 -6.46 6.70
C SER A 114 2.00 -5.33 7.35
N ASP A 115 2.64 -4.19 7.59
CA ASP A 115 1.96 -2.99 8.11
C ASP A 115 0.91 -2.45 7.13
N ALA A 116 1.17 -2.57 5.82
CA ALA A 116 0.18 -2.27 4.78
C ALA A 116 -1.08 -3.15 4.92
N GLY A 117 -0.87 -4.45 5.15
CA GLY A 117 -1.96 -5.41 5.41
C GLY A 117 -2.74 -5.08 6.66
N ARG A 118 -2.07 -4.67 7.74
CA ARG A 118 -2.72 -4.24 8.99
C ARG A 118 -3.58 -2.99 8.79
N GLY A 119 -3.08 -1.98 8.08
CA GLY A 119 -3.86 -0.79 7.72
C GLY A 119 -5.11 -1.15 6.93
N ARG A 120 -4.97 -2.02 5.93
CA ARG A 120 -6.09 -2.52 5.11
C ARG A 120 -7.10 -3.35 5.89
N ALA A 121 -6.65 -4.14 6.86
CA ALA A 121 -7.52 -4.90 7.74
C ALA A 121 -8.29 -3.98 8.69
N TRP A 122 -7.62 -2.99 9.26
CA TRP A 122 -8.25 -1.95 10.06
C TRP A 122 -9.33 -1.20 9.29
N LEU A 123 -9.04 -0.78 8.06
CA LEU A 123 -10.01 -0.06 7.24
C LEU A 123 -11.29 -0.88 7.01
N ARG A 124 -11.13 -2.17 6.71
CA ARG A 124 -12.25 -3.11 6.54
C ARG A 124 -13.00 -3.34 7.85
N SER A 125 -12.29 -3.47 8.98
CA SER A 125 -12.91 -3.61 10.31
C SER A 125 -13.71 -2.37 10.67
N ALA A 126 -13.17 -1.17 10.40
CA ALA A 126 -13.83 0.10 10.69
C ALA A 126 -15.12 0.29 9.86
N LEU A 127 -15.18 -0.27 8.65
CA LEU A 127 -16.41 -0.32 7.85
C LEU A 127 -17.41 -1.34 8.42
N ASN A 128 -16.96 -2.56 8.74
CA ASN A 128 -17.81 -3.60 9.36
C ASN A 128 -18.44 -3.15 10.68
N GLU A 129 -17.71 -2.38 11.47
CA GLU A 129 -18.14 -1.90 12.79
C GLU A 129 -18.83 -0.54 12.75
N SER A 130 -19.03 0.04 11.55
CA SER A 130 -19.58 1.38 11.34
C SER A 130 -18.86 2.46 12.18
N SER A 131 -17.56 2.30 12.38
CA SER A 131 -16.74 3.13 13.28
C SER A 131 -15.78 4.06 12.53
N LEU A 132 -15.70 3.95 11.20
CA LEU A 132 -14.79 4.74 10.37
C LEU A 132 -14.95 6.25 10.56
N GLU A 133 -16.17 6.76 10.66
CA GLU A 133 -16.44 8.18 10.91
C GLU A 133 -15.79 8.67 12.21
N ARG A 134 -16.00 7.92 13.29
CA ARG A 134 -15.40 8.21 14.61
C ARG A 134 -13.88 8.25 14.52
N TYR A 135 -13.28 7.29 13.83
CA TYR A 135 -11.84 7.25 13.65
C TYR A 135 -11.33 8.43 12.82
N LEU A 136 -12.01 8.80 11.74
CA LEU A 136 -11.62 9.97 10.94
C LEU A 136 -11.69 11.25 11.76
N HIS A 137 -12.71 11.43 12.61
CA HIS A 137 -12.74 12.54 13.55
C HIS A 137 -11.52 12.55 14.49
N ALA A 138 -11.16 11.41 15.07
CA ALA A 138 -9.99 11.31 15.95
C ALA A 138 -8.67 11.61 15.21
N LEU A 139 -8.49 11.04 14.02
CA LEU A 139 -7.30 11.22 13.17
C LEU A 139 -7.15 12.66 12.71
N ILE A 140 -8.24 13.32 12.33
CA ILE A 140 -8.22 14.72 11.88
C ILE A 140 -8.02 15.64 13.09
N GLY A 141 -8.60 15.32 14.25
CA GLY A 141 -8.48 16.13 15.47
C GLY A 141 -7.04 16.28 15.99
N ASP A 142 -6.18 15.29 15.76
CA ASP A 142 -4.76 15.34 16.10
C ASP A 142 -3.94 16.10 15.05
N ARG A 143 -3.87 17.42 15.21
CA ARG A 143 -3.12 18.30 14.30
C ARG A 143 -1.61 18.07 14.35
N GLU A 144 -1.07 17.72 15.52
CA GLU A 144 0.37 17.51 15.71
C GLU A 144 0.82 16.21 15.03
N GLY A 145 0.10 15.12 15.27
CA GLY A 145 0.31 13.85 14.59
C GLY A 145 0.18 14.01 13.08
N MET A 146 -0.87 14.69 12.61
CA MET A 146 -1.05 14.93 11.18
C MET A 146 0.11 15.72 10.56
N ALA A 147 0.62 16.77 11.20
CA ALA A 147 1.77 17.53 10.71
C ALA A 147 3.06 16.68 10.65
N ARG A 148 3.19 15.70 11.54
CA ARG A 148 4.33 14.77 11.63
C ARG A 148 4.29 13.63 10.62
N PHE A 149 3.10 13.14 10.27
CA PHE A 149 2.93 11.98 9.38
C PHE A 149 2.53 12.36 7.96
N TYR A 150 1.93 13.54 7.75
CA TYR A 150 1.46 14.00 6.45
C TYR A 150 2.13 15.31 6.03
N GLU A 151 2.38 15.41 4.73
CA GLU A 151 2.82 16.62 4.07
C GLU A 151 1.67 17.64 3.98
N PRO A 152 1.97 18.95 3.91
CA PRO A 152 0.93 20.00 3.82
C PRO A 152 0.02 19.88 2.59
N TRP A 153 0.47 19.17 1.55
CA TRP A 153 -0.31 18.91 0.34
C TRP A 153 -1.16 17.64 0.42
N ALA A 154 -1.15 16.91 1.54
CA ALA A 154 -2.01 15.75 1.76
C ALA A 154 -3.50 16.14 1.78
N VAL A 155 -4.39 15.16 1.56
CA VAL A 155 -5.83 15.40 1.69
C VAL A 155 -6.18 15.60 3.17
N LEU A 156 -5.57 14.79 4.05
CA LEU A 156 -5.80 14.91 5.49
C LEU A 156 -5.30 16.24 6.04
N ALA A 157 -4.20 16.78 5.52
CA ALA A 157 -3.64 18.05 6.00
C ALA A 157 -4.45 19.30 5.60
N ASP A 158 -5.31 19.18 4.59
CA ASP A 158 -6.11 20.30 4.09
C ASP A 158 -7.39 20.47 4.93
N PRO A 159 -7.62 21.63 5.59
CA PRO A 159 -8.74 21.83 6.51
C PRO A 159 -10.11 21.84 5.83
N GLU A 160 -10.21 22.22 4.55
CA GLU A 160 -11.47 22.21 3.82
C GLU A 160 -11.81 20.79 3.38
N LYS A 161 -10.81 20.05 2.88
CA LYS A 161 -10.98 18.71 2.33
C LYS A 161 -11.12 17.67 3.43
N ASN A 162 -10.36 17.78 4.52
CA ASN A 162 -10.42 16.83 5.63
C ASN A 162 -11.76 16.91 6.38
N ALA A 163 -12.38 18.09 6.48
CA ALA A 163 -13.68 18.28 7.12
C ALA A 163 -14.81 17.51 6.41
N MET A 164 -14.63 17.16 5.13
CA MET A 164 -15.59 16.37 4.37
C MET A 164 -15.50 14.88 4.70
N LEU A 165 -14.33 14.36 5.09
CA LEU A 165 -14.09 12.91 5.21
C LEU A 165 -15.00 12.23 6.25
N PRO A 166 -15.22 12.77 7.46
CA PRO A 166 -16.17 12.17 8.40
C PRO A 166 -17.60 12.15 7.86
N ASN A 167 -18.05 13.23 7.21
CA ASN A 167 -19.38 13.30 6.59
C ASN A 167 -19.55 12.26 5.46
N ILE A 168 -18.49 12.02 4.68
CA ILE A 168 -18.47 10.98 3.65
C ILE A 168 -18.60 9.60 4.29
N ALA A 169 -17.88 9.34 5.38
CA ALA A 169 -17.98 8.08 6.13
C ALA A 169 -19.35 7.89 6.80
N ALA A 170 -19.96 8.96 7.32
CA ALA A 170 -21.32 8.95 7.88
C ALA A 170 -22.36 8.46 6.86
N GLY A 171 -22.16 8.78 5.57
CA GLY A 171 -23.00 8.29 4.47
C GLY A 171 -23.04 6.76 4.35
N LEU A 172 -22.00 6.07 4.82
CA LEU A 172 -21.91 4.60 4.78
C LEU A 172 -22.61 3.92 5.96
N SER A 173 -23.10 4.67 6.96
CA SER A 173 -23.79 4.12 8.15
C SER A 173 -25.05 3.31 7.81
N SER A 174 -25.67 3.57 6.66
CA SER A 174 -26.85 2.85 6.15
C SER A 174 -26.53 1.53 5.44
N VAL A 175 -25.26 1.16 5.32
CA VAL A 175 -24.78 -0.05 4.65
C VAL A 175 -24.24 -1.03 5.69
N LEU A 176 -24.69 -2.29 5.61
CA LEU A 176 -24.20 -3.37 6.47
C LEU A 176 -23.01 -4.06 5.80
N PHE A 177 -21.82 -3.87 6.33
CA PHE A 177 -20.60 -4.47 5.78
C PHE A 177 -20.25 -5.81 6.44
N ALA A 178 -19.80 -6.76 5.61
CA ALA A 178 -19.27 -8.05 6.02
C ALA A 178 -18.03 -8.38 5.17
N ILE A 179 -16.99 -7.56 5.33
CA ILE A 179 -15.75 -7.64 4.55
C ILE A 179 -14.71 -8.47 5.32
N SER A 180 -14.03 -9.40 4.65
CA SER A 180 -12.99 -10.22 5.31
C SER A 180 -11.79 -9.36 5.68
N ILE A 181 -11.38 -9.40 6.95
CA ILE A 181 -10.25 -8.61 7.46
C ILE A 181 -8.91 -9.39 7.45
N ASP A 182 -8.93 -10.73 7.33
CA ASP A 182 -7.74 -11.59 7.45
C ASP A 182 -7.47 -12.39 6.18
N ARG A 183 -7.04 -11.71 5.11
CA ARG A 183 -6.65 -12.34 3.83
C ARG A 183 -5.21 -12.00 3.47
N GLN A 184 -4.46 -12.98 2.98
CA GLN A 184 -3.05 -12.80 2.61
C GLN A 184 -2.85 -11.74 1.52
N GLU A 185 -3.81 -11.60 0.61
CA GLU A 185 -3.84 -10.60 -0.46
C GLU A 185 -3.75 -9.16 0.06
N LEU A 186 -4.17 -8.92 1.30
CA LEU A 186 -4.13 -7.61 1.93
C LEU A 186 -2.70 -7.14 2.16
N ASN A 187 -1.72 -8.04 2.27
CA ASN A 187 -0.33 -7.65 2.50
C ASN A 187 0.32 -6.89 1.32
N GLY A 188 -0.31 -6.88 0.14
CA GLY A 188 0.22 -6.33 -1.10
C GLY A 188 0.47 -7.41 -2.14
N ALA A 189 0.82 -7.01 -3.37
CA ALA A 189 1.26 -7.97 -4.38
C ALA A 189 2.44 -8.74 -3.80
N ALA A 190 2.30 -10.06 -3.65
CA ALA A 190 3.40 -10.93 -3.28
C ALA A 190 4.55 -10.60 -4.23
N ARG A 191 5.64 -10.04 -3.70
CA ARG A 191 6.84 -9.82 -4.50
C ARG A 191 7.13 -11.17 -5.16
N PRO A 192 7.21 -11.27 -6.50
CA PRO A 192 7.54 -12.54 -7.12
C PRO A 192 8.85 -12.97 -6.50
N ARG A 193 8.83 -14.09 -5.76
CA ARG A 193 10.08 -14.67 -5.27
C ARG A 193 10.93 -14.89 -6.53
N PRO A 194 12.18 -14.40 -6.60
CA PRO A 194 13.05 -14.76 -7.70
C PRO A 194 13.03 -16.28 -7.77
N ARG A 195 12.54 -16.84 -8.89
CA ARG A 195 12.59 -18.28 -9.10
C ARG A 195 14.07 -18.66 -8.95
N PRO A 196 14.41 -19.67 -8.13
CA PRO A 196 15.79 -20.14 -8.08
C PRO A 196 16.21 -20.43 -9.53
N PRO A 197 17.43 -20.04 -9.94
CA PRO A 197 17.91 -20.33 -11.28
C PRO A 197 17.75 -21.82 -11.53
N ASP A 198 17.06 -22.16 -12.61
CA ASP A 198 16.83 -23.54 -13.01
C ASP A 198 18.19 -24.18 -13.32
N LEU A 199 18.71 -24.97 -12.38
CA LEU A 199 19.95 -25.73 -12.51
C LEU A 199 19.80 -26.92 -13.49
N SER A 200 18.62 -27.11 -14.11
CA SER A 200 18.37 -28.18 -15.08
C SER A 200 18.71 -27.82 -16.53
N ALA A 201 19.06 -26.57 -16.83
CA ALA A 201 19.48 -26.19 -18.18
C ALA A 201 20.96 -26.55 -18.40
N ALA A 202 21.21 -27.80 -18.79
CA ALA A 202 22.52 -28.23 -19.27
C ALA A 202 22.95 -27.34 -20.47
N PRO A 203 24.19 -26.85 -20.51
CA PRO A 203 24.69 -26.09 -21.66
C PRO A 203 24.72 -26.98 -22.90
N PRO A 204 24.42 -26.45 -24.10
CA PRO A 204 24.52 -27.23 -25.32
C PRO A 204 25.98 -27.64 -25.56
N SER A 205 26.18 -28.95 -25.72
CA SER A 205 27.44 -29.57 -26.12
C SER A 205 27.95 -28.90 -27.41
N ARG A 206 29.10 -28.22 -27.33
CA ARG A 206 29.82 -27.74 -28.53
C ARG A 206 30.46 -28.94 -29.22
N GLU A 207 29.95 -29.32 -30.39
CA GLU A 207 30.65 -30.21 -31.31
C GLU A 207 31.88 -29.50 -31.89
N PRO A 208 33.03 -30.18 -32.07
CA PRO A 208 34.23 -29.56 -32.64
C PRO A 208 34.12 -29.43 -34.17
N GLU A 209 34.25 -28.20 -34.68
CA GLU A 209 34.41 -27.92 -36.11
C GLU A 209 35.67 -28.62 -36.66
N ALA A 210 35.47 -29.44 -37.69
CA ALA A 210 36.53 -30.05 -38.47
C ALA A 210 37.25 -28.96 -39.30
N VAL A 211 38.52 -28.75 -38.99
CA VAL A 211 39.45 -27.93 -39.79
C VAL A 211 39.74 -28.66 -41.11
N VAL A 212 39.07 -28.27 -42.20
CA VAL A 212 39.48 -28.67 -43.55
C VAL A 212 40.63 -27.75 -43.99
N LYS A 213 41.85 -28.27 -43.89
CA LYS A 213 43.06 -27.69 -44.49
C LYS A 213 42.99 -27.85 -46.01
N ALA A 214 43.03 -26.74 -46.73
CA ALA A 214 43.33 -26.70 -48.17
C ALA A 214 44.85 -26.51 -48.37
N GLN A 215 45.51 -27.49 -48.98
CA GLN A 215 46.82 -27.44 -49.68
C GLN A 215 46.66 -28.41 -50.86
N SER A 216 46.47 -27.99 -52.12
CA SER A 216 47.39 -27.35 -53.09
C SER A 216 48.47 -28.28 -53.65
N VAL A 217 48.26 -28.88 -54.84
CA VAL A 217 49.23 -29.33 -55.87
C VAL A 217 48.36 -29.59 -57.14
N GLY A 218 48.61 -29.18 -58.39
CA GLY A 218 49.84 -29.00 -59.17
C GLY A 218 50.17 -30.30 -59.94
N GLU A 219 50.38 -30.18 -61.26
CA GLU A 219 50.82 -31.18 -62.27
C GLU A 219 49.74 -32.16 -62.76
N ASP A 220 49.46 -32.31 -64.06
CA ASP A 220 50.31 -32.26 -65.27
C ASP A 220 49.59 -31.55 -66.44
#